data_AF-A0AAN9V8J1-F1
#
_entry.id   AF-A0AAN9V8J1-F1
#
_cell.length_a   1.000
_cell.length_b   1.000
_cell.length_c   1.000
_cell.angle_alpha   90.00
_cell.angle_beta   90.00
_cell.angle_gamma   90.00
#
_symmetry.space_group_name_H-M   'P 1'
#
loop_
_entity.id
_entity.type
_entity.pdbx_description
1 polymer ?
#
loop_
_entity_poly.entity_id
_entity_poly.type
_entity_poly.pdbx_seq_one_letter_code
_entity_poly.pdbx_strand_id
1 'polypeptide(L)'
;MSRIQDDEVGDGTTSVTVLAAELLQEAEKLIDQKIHPQIIRAGWRRSAQIGRNVLNRTLADNCDNESKCHEDLLNIARTTLGSKILSQHKEYFAKLAVSVVLRLKRSGNLSAIQIIKMTGRTLEDSFLDEASSRIRSLGSTTLKE
;
A
#
# COMPACT_ATOMS: atom_id res chain seq x y z
N MET A 1 -7.07 4.02 14.44
CA MET A 1 -5.98 4.45 13.53
C MET A 1 -5.76 3.45 12.41
N SER A 2 -5.37 2.20 12.69
CA SER A 2 -5.13 1.19 11.64
C SER A 2 -6.35 0.93 10.73
N ARG A 3 -7.57 0.78 11.27
CA ARG A 3 -8.78 0.57 10.46
C ARG A 3 -9.06 1.68 9.43
N ILE A 4 -8.95 2.95 9.83
CA ILE A 4 -9.18 4.09 8.92
C ILE A 4 -8.13 4.10 7.79
N GLN A 5 -6.88 3.80 8.11
CA GLN A 5 -5.81 3.73 7.11
C GLN A 5 -6.04 2.57 6.13
N ASP A 6 -6.55 1.44 6.63
CA ASP A 6 -6.91 0.28 5.82
C ASP A 6 -8.11 0.57 4.91
N ASP A 7 -9.14 1.24 5.45
CA ASP A 7 -10.36 1.58 4.71
C ASP A 7 -10.13 2.64 3.62
N GLU A 8 -9.28 3.64 3.88
CA GLU A 8 -9.02 4.76 2.94
C GLU A 8 -7.93 4.44 1.90
N VAL A 9 -6.84 3.79 2.32
CA VAL A 9 -5.63 3.61 1.48
C VAL A 9 -5.27 2.14 1.29
N GLY A 10 -5.53 1.28 2.29
CA GLY A 10 -5.23 -0.15 2.23
C GLY A 10 -3.75 -0.51 2.34
N ASP A 11 -2.88 0.48 2.66
CA ASP A 11 -1.45 0.28 2.90
C ASP A 11 -0.94 1.22 4.02
N GLY A 12 0.19 0.86 4.63
CA GLY A 12 0.84 1.66 5.67
C GLY A 12 0.19 1.58 7.06
N THR A 13 -0.71 0.61 7.30
CA THR A 13 -1.38 0.38 8.59
C THR A 13 -0.40 0.11 9.75
N THR A 14 0.68 -0.63 9.47
CA THR A 14 1.78 -0.85 10.41
C THR A 14 2.56 0.45 10.66
N SER A 15 2.95 1.13 9.58
CA SER A 15 3.78 2.34 9.66
C SER A 15 3.11 3.46 10.45
N VAL A 16 1.81 3.70 10.25
CA VAL A 16 1.08 4.73 10.99
C VAL A 16 0.98 4.39 12.48
N THR A 17 0.89 3.11 12.82
CA THR A 17 0.80 2.66 14.21
C THR A 17 2.14 2.83 14.92
N VAL A 18 3.25 2.44 14.28
CA VAL A 18 4.60 2.63 14.82
C VAL A 18 4.94 4.11 14.96
N LEU A 19 4.62 4.93 13.95
CA LEU A 19 4.84 6.37 14.00
C LEU A 19 4.08 7.04 15.15
N ALA A 20 2.83 6.65 15.38
CA ALA A 20 2.04 7.17 16.49
C ALA A 20 2.62 6.78 17.86
N ALA A 21 3.11 5.54 17.99
CA ALA A 21 3.78 5.09 19.22
C ALA A 21 5.04 5.91 19.52
N GLU A 22 5.87 6.14 18.50
CA GLU A 22 7.11 6.92 18.65
C GLU A 22 6.82 8.39 19.01
N LEU A 23 5.79 9.00 18.39
CA LEU A 23 5.37 10.36 18.73
C LEU A 23 4.92 10.47 20.19
N LEU A 24 4.22 9.47 20.73
CA LEU A 24 3.82 9.45 22.14
C LEU A 24 5.02 9.31 23.08
N GLN A 25 5.99 8.46 22.73
CA GLN A 25 7.22 8.31 23.52
C GLN A 25 8.03 9.62 23.57
N GLU A 26 8.16 10.32 22.44
CA GLU A 26 8.82 11.62 22.41
C GLU A 26 8.04 12.71 23.17
N ALA A 27 6.70 12.64 23.16
CA ALA A 27 5.89 13.57 23.95
C ALA A 27 6.11 13.41 25.45
N GLU A 28 6.22 12.17 25.93
CA GLU A 28 6.50 11.87 27.32
C GLU A 28 7.81 12.52 27.77
N LYS A 29 8.89 12.38 26.98
CA LYS A 29 10.18 13.03 27.24
C LYS A 29 10.08 14.55 27.32
N LEU A 30 9.26 15.17 26.46
CA LEU A 30 9.05 16.63 26.45
C LEU A 30 8.21 17.09 27.66
N ILE A 31 7.25 16.27 28.10
CA ILE A 31 6.46 16.53 29.30
C ILE A 31 7.35 16.44 30.55
N ASP A 32 8.27 15.48 30.62
CA ASP A 32 9.26 15.38 31.71
C ASP A 32 10.16 16.62 31.80
N GLN A 33 10.43 17.27 30.66
CA GLN A 33 11.12 18.56 30.58
C GLN A 33 10.24 19.76 30.94
N LYS A 34 9.02 19.53 31.48
CA LYS A 34 8.03 20.55 31.87
C LYS A 34 7.49 21.37 30.71
N ILE A 35 7.49 20.83 29.49
CA ILE A 35 6.88 21.50 28.34
C ILE A 35 5.37 21.24 28.35
N HIS A 36 4.57 22.31 28.29
CA HIS A 36 3.11 22.19 28.31
C HIS A 36 2.59 21.43 27.07
N PRO A 37 1.72 20.41 27.21
CA PRO A 37 1.24 19.58 26.09
C PRO A 37 0.65 20.35 24.90
N GLN A 38 0.03 21.51 25.17
CA GLN A 38 -0.48 22.41 24.12
C GLN A 38 0.61 22.87 23.16
N ILE A 39 1.82 23.12 23.64
CA ILE A 39 2.97 23.58 22.85
C ILE A 39 3.47 22.42 21.99
N ILE A 40 3.58 21.21 22.55
CA ILE A 40 3.98 20.00 21.83
C ILE A 40 3.05 19.75 20.64
N ARG A 41 1.73 19.77 20.90
CA ARG A 41 0.70 19.61 19.87
C ARG A 41 0.80 20.67 18.78
N ALA A 42 1.02 21.93 19.14
CA ALA A 42 1.17 23.02 18.18
C ALA A 42 2.43 22.83 17.32
N GLY A 43 3.54 22.41 17.93
CA GLY A 43 4.78 22.06 17.25
C GLY A 43 4.58 20.96 16.21
N TRP A 44 4.00 19.82 16.60
CA TRP A 44 3.73 18.73 15.66
C TRP A 44 2.82 19.11 14.51
N ARG A 45 1.76 19.91 14.76
CA ARG A 45 0.89 20.40 13.68
C ARG A 45 1.66 21.25 12.68
N ARG A 46 2.57 22.12 13.16
CA ARG A 46 3.42 22.94 12.30
C ARG A 46 4.40 22.07 11.50
N SER A 47 5.04 21.11 12.15
CA SER A 47 5.96 20.16 11.49
C SER A 47 5.25 19.33 10.42
N ALA A 48 4.04 18.84 10.70
CA ALA A 48 3.23 18.11 9.73
C ALA A 48 2.90 18.96 8.49
N GLN A 49 2.60 20.24 8.67
CA GLN A 49 2.35 21.15 7.55
C GLN A 49 3.60 21.36 6.70
N ILE A 50 4.77 21.54 7.33
CA ILE A 50 6.04 21.68 6.62
C ILE A 50 6.35 20.39 5.85
N GLY A 51 6.18 19.23 6.47
CA GLY A 51 6.38 17.93 5.83
C GLY A 51 5.49 17.75 4.59
N ARG A 52 4.21 18.11 4.68
CA ARG A 52 3.29 18.10 3.52
C ARG A 52 3.74 19.03 2.41
N ASN A 53 4.21 20.23 2.75
CA ASN A 53 4.70 21.19 1.76
C ASN A 53 5.95 20.69 1.05
N VAL A 54 6.86 20.01 1.76
CA VAL A 54 8.04 19.39 1.16
C VAL A 54 7.62 18.24 0.26
N LEU A 55 6.74 17.35 0.72
CA LEU A 55 6.23 16.24 -0.07
C LEU A 55 5.63 16.72 -1.39
N ASN A 56 4.72 17.71 -1.34
CA ASN A 56 4.11 18.28 -2.54
C ASN A 56 5.09 18.90 -3.54
N ARG A 57 6.28 19.32 -3.09
CA ARG A 57 7.33 19.87 -3.96
C ARG A 57 8.23 18.78 -4.55
N THR A 58 8.35 17.65 -3.89
CA THR A 58 9.26 16.55 -4.27
C THR A 58 8.53 15.45 -5.05
N LEU A 59 7.21 15.35 -4.93
CA LEU A 59 6.42 14.39 -5.70
C LEU A 59 6.61 14.64 -7.20
N ALA A 60 6.98 13.58 -7.91
CA ALA A 60 7.01 13.54 -9.36
C ALA A 60 5.85 12.64 -9.82
N ASP A 61 5.04 13.15 -10.75
CA ASP A 61 4.04 12.35 -11.43
C ASP A 61 4.52 12.06 -12.85
N ASN A 62 4.78 10.78 -13.14
CA ASN A 62 5.18 10.34 -14.47
C ASN A 62 4.01 9.79 -15.30
N CYS A 63 2.76 10.00 -14.86
CA CYS A 63 1.55 9.47 -15.53
C CYS A 63 1.35 9.93 -16.98
N ASP A 64 2.05 10.98 -17.42
CA ASP A 64 2.02 11.48 -18.80
C ASP A 64 2.79 10.59 -19.78
N ASN A 65 3.79 9.84 -19.28
CA ASN A 65 4.59 8.93 -20.10
C ASN A 65 4.21 7.48 -19.77
N GLU A 66 3.59 6.80 -20.73
CA GLU A 66 3.06 5.44 -20.56
C GLU A 66 4.13 4.44 -20.09
N SER A 67 5.35 4.52 -20.63
CA SER A 67 6.45 3.63 -20.25
C SER A 67 6.93 3.85 -18.82
N LYS A 68 7.05 5.11 -18.40
CA LYS A 68 7.47 5.46 -17.03
C LYS A 68 6.37 5.17 -16.01
N CYS A 69 5.12 5.49 -16.35
CA CYS A 69 3.95 5.17 -15.53
C CYS A 69 3.84 3.66 -15.30
N HIS A 70 4.08 2.84 -16.33
CA HIS A 70 4.09 1.39 -16.20
C HIS A 70 5.19 0.89 -15.25
N GLU A 71 6.40 1.45 -15.35
CA GLU A 71 7.51 1.12 -14.46
C GLU A 71 7.22 1.52 -13.01
N ASP A 72 6.67 2.72 -12.78
CA ASP A 72 6.27 3.20 -11.47
C ASP A 72 5.20 2.30 -10.83
N LEU A 73 4.17 1.90 -11.60
CA LEU A 73 3.14 0.98 -11.15
C LEU A 73 3.71 -0.39 -10.75
N LEU A 74 4.67 -0.92 -11.51
CA LEU A 74 5.35 -2.17 -11.16
C LEU A 74 6.16 -2.02 -9.87
N ASN A 75 6.88 -0.92 -9.69
CA ASN A 75 7.68 -0.67 -8.50
C ASN A 75 6.81 -0.49 -7.25
N ILE A 76 5.67 0.20 -7.38
CA ILE A 76 4.67 0.32 -6.32
C ILE A 76 4.13 -1.08 -5.94
N ALA A 77 3.67 -1.86 -6.92
CA ALA A 77 3.12 -3.20 -6.68
C ALA A 77 4.15 -4.13 -6.00
N ARG A 78 5.41 -4.11 -6.45
CA ARG A 78 6.51 -4.89 -5.83
C ARG A 78 6.74 -4.50 -4.38
N THR A 79 6.67 -3.21 -4.06
CA THR A 79 6.89 -2.70 -2.71
C THR A 79 5.80 -3.19 -1.76
N THR A 80 4.53 -3.06 -2.17
CA THR A 80 3.37 -3.50 -1.36
C THR A 80 3.31 -5.02 -1.18
N LEU A 81 3.80 -5.80 -2.16
CA LEU A 81 3.87 -7.26 -2.06
C LEU A 81 5.08 -7.77 -1.26
N GLY A 82 6.14 -6.96 -1.13
CA GLY A 82 7.40 -7.35 -0.51
C GLY A 82 7.29 -7.72 0.98
N SER A 83 6.32 -7.15 1.70
CA SER A 83 6.07 -7.39 3.13
C SER A 83 5.10 -8.55 3.42
N LYS A 84 4.62 -9.27 2.39
CA LYS A 84 3.59 -10.32 2.50
C LYS A 84 4.12 -11.69 2.07
N ILE A 85 3.34 -12.74 2.33
CA ILE A 85 3.63 -14.16 2.00
C ILE A 85 4.00 -14.35 0.50
N LEU A 86 3.54 -13.46 -0.37
CA LEU A 86 3.83 -13.47 -1.80
C LEU A 86 5.22 -12.96 -2.18
N SER A 87 6.10 -12.67 -1.21
CA SER A 87 7.43 -12.10 -1.46
C SER A 87 8.30 -12.95 -2.41
N GLN A 88 8.14 -14.28 -2.38
CA GLN A 88 8.84 -15.22 -3.26
C GLN A 88 8.41 -15.10 -4.73
N HIS A 89 7.14 -14.79 -4.98
CA HIS A 89 6.56 -14.64 -6.32
C HIS A 89 6.12 -13.19 -6.62
N LYS A 90 6.72 -12.20 -5.93
CA LYS A 90 6.32 -10.79 -6.01
C LYS A 90 6.38 -10.23 -7.42
N GLU A 91 7.33 -10.69 -8.23
CA GLU A 91 7.49 -10.26 -9.61
C GLU A 91 6.32 -10.70 -10.51
N TYR A 92 5.86 -11.93 -10.31
CA TYR A 92 4.75 -12.49 -11.05
C TYR A 92 3.43 -11.78 -10.70
N PHE A 93 3.14 -11.68 -9.40
CA PHE A 93 1.92 -11.03 -8.93
C PHE A 93 1.91 -9.52 -9.18
N ALA A 94 3.06 -8.84 -9.18
CA ALA A 94 3.15 -7.43 -9.55
C ALA A 94 2.74 -7.21 -11.01
N LYS A 95 3.26 -8.02 -11.94
CA LYS A 95 2.87 -7.95 -13.37
C LYS A 95 1.38 -8.22 -13.56
N LEU A 96 0.86 -9.24 -12.87
CA LEU A 96 -0.55 -9.58 -12.90
C LEU A 96 -1.42 -8.42 -12.40
N ALA A 97 -1.09 -7.83 -11.25
CA ALA A 97 -1.83 -6.70 -10.69
C ALA A 97 -1.81 -5.47 -11.62
N VAL A 98 -0.64 -5.11 -12.17
CA VAL A 98 -0.51 -3.98 -13.09
C VAL A 98 -1.31 -4.19 -14.38
N SER A 99 -1.26 -5.40 -14.96
CA SER A 99 -2.04 -5.72 -16.17
C SER A 99 -3.56 -5.58 -15.96
N VAL A 100 -4.08 -5.95 -14.79
CA VAL A 100 -5.49 -5.80 -14.43
C VAL A 100 -5.87 -4.33 -14.29
N VAL A 101 -5.04 -3.54 -13.58
CA VAL A 101 -5.30 -2.11 -13.34
C VAL A 101 -5.27 -1.31 -14.65
N LEU A 102 -4.36 -1.64 -15.58
CA LEU A 102 -4.29 -1.00 -16.90
C LEU A 102 -5.55 -1.29 -17.73
N ARG A 103 -6.11 -2.51 -17.65
CA ARG A 103 -7.36 -2.87 -18.34
C ARG A 103 -8.57 -2.08 -17.82
N LEU A 104 -8.55 -1.69 -16.54
CA LEU A 104 -9.59 -0.85 -15.96
C LEU A 104 -9.53 0.62 -16.41
N LYS A 105 -8.57 1.01 -17.27
CA LYS A 105 -8.41 2.38 -17.80
C LYS A 105 -8.48 3.45 -16.71
N ARG A 106 -7.86 3.18 -15.56
CA ARG A 106 -7.87 4.06 -14.37
C ARG A 106 -9.26 4.25 -13.72
N SER A 107 -10.26 3.42 -14.01
CA SER A 107 -11.47 3.40 -13.19
C SER A 107 -11.09 2.86 -11.80
N GLY A 108 -11.17 3.70 -10.77
CA GLY A 108 -10.88 3.34 -9.36
C GLY A 108 -11.86 2.33 -8.75
N ASN A 109 -12.66 1.64 -9.56
CA ASN A 109 -13.65 0.67 -9.13
C ASN A 109 -12.98 -0.66 -8.81
N LEU A 110 -12.52 -0.80 -7.56
CA LEU A 110 -11.99 -2.05 -7.01
C LEU A 110 -12.99 -3.21 -7.09
N SER A 111 -14.30 -2.92 -7.05
CA SER A 111 -15.38 -3.91 -7.22
C SER A 111 -15.38 -4.60 -8.58
N ALA A 112 -14.74 -4.02 -9.59
CA ALA A 112 -14.60 -4.62 -10.91
C ALA A 112 -13.53 -5.73 -10.96
N ILE A 113 -12.66 -5.82 -9.95
CA ILE A 113 -11.63 -6.85 -9.83
C ILE A 113 -12.18 -7.99 -8.99
N GLN A 114 -12.45 -9.13 -9.62
CA GLN A 114 -12.88 -10.33 -8.90
C GLN A 114 -11.69 -11.28 -8.70
N ILE A 115 -11.39 -11.63 -7.45
CA ILE A 115 -10.38 -12.64 -7.11
C ILE A 115 -11.09 -13.96 -6.81
N ILE A 116 -10.87 -14.96 -7.66
CA ILE A 116 -11.40 -16.32 -7.49
C ILE A 116 -10.28 -17.21 -6.99
N LYS A 117 -10.44 -17.80 -5.82
CA LYS A 117 -9.49 -18.76 -5.27
C LYS A 117 -9.93 -20.17 -5.66
N MET A 118 -9.07 -20.89 -6.36
CA MET A 118 -9.28 -22.30 -6.70
C MET A 118 -8.23 -23.15 -6.00
N THR A 119 -8.67 -24.23 -5.37
CA THR A 119 -7.80 -25.14 -4.64
C THR A 119 -7.06 -26.06 -5.61
N GLY A 120 -5.76 -26.25 -5.40
CA GLY A 120 -4.89 -27.05 -6.25
C GLY A 120 -3.87 -26.22 -7.03
N ARG A 121 -2.88 -26.89 -7.63
CA ARG A 121 -1.78 -26.29 -8.42
C ARG A 121 -0.86 -25.35 -7.60
N THR A 122 0.18 -24.80 -8.24
CA THR A 122 1.13 -23.87 -7.60
C THR A 122 0.65 -22.42 -7.73
N LEU A 123 1.19 -21.53 -6.88
CA LEU A 123 0.83 -20.10 -6.91
C LEU A 123 1.11 -19.44 -8.27
N GLU A 124 2.14 -19.93 -8.97
CA GLU A 124 2.56 -19.47 -10.30
C GLU A 124 1.55 -19.81 -11.40
N ASP A 125 0.66 -20.77 -11.17
CA ASP A 125 -0.42 -21.10 -12.11
C ASP A 125 -1.59 -20.10 -12.07
N SER A 126 -1.55 -19.09 -11.20
CA SER A 126 -2.58 -18.05 -11.10
C SER A 126 -2.61 -17.19 -12.36
N PHE A 127 -3.74 -17.05 -13.06
CA PHE A 127 -3.79 -16.30 -14.32
C PHE A 127 -4.93 -15.27 -14.36
N LEU A 128 -4.80 -14.31 -15.27
CA LEU A 128 -5.84 -13.34 -15.57
C LEU A 128 -6.77 -13.92 -16.63
N ASP A 129 -8.06 -14.05 -16.31
CA ASP A 129 -9.08 -14.43 -17.27
C ASP A 129 -9.28 -13.23 -18.23
N GLU A 130 -9.14 -13.44 -19.55
CA GLU A 130 -9.20 -12.33 -20.52
C GLU A 130 -10.63 -11.94 -20.90
N ALA A 131 -11.59 -12.85 -20.73
CA ALA A 131 -12.98 -12.65 -21.15
C ALA A 131 -13.82 -11.86 -20.12
N SER A 132 -13.31 -11.74 -18.89
CA SER A 132 -13.93 -10.99 -17.80
C SER A 132 -12.79 -10.52 -16.91
N SER A 133 -12.82 -9.30 -16.36
CA SER A 133 -11.75 -8.73 -15.52
C SER A 133 -11.55 -9.47 -14.17
N ARG A 134 -11.38 -10.80 -14.22
CA ARG A 134 -11.36 -11.75 -13.10
C ARG A 134 -9.95 -12.32 -12.98
N ILE A 135 -9.38 -12.22 -11.79
CA ILE A 135 -8.14 -12.88 -11.41
C ILE A 135 -8.50 -14.25 -10.85
N ARG A 136 -8.03 -15.33 -11.47
CA ARG A 136 -8.14 -16.68 -10.89
C ARG A 136 -6.82 -17.02 -10.22
N SER A 137 -6.79 -16.99 -8.90
CA SER A 137 -5.64 -17.41 -8.10
C SER A 137 -5.78 -18.89 -7.73
N LEU A 138 -4.81 -19.69 -8.11
CA LEU A 138 -4.73 -21.12 -7.80
C LEU A 138 -3.73 -21.30 -6.65
N GLY A 139 -4.09 -22.05 -5.62
CA GLY A 139 -3.23 -22.25 -4.45
C GLY A 139 -3.28 -23.69 -3.93
N SER A 140 -2.11 -24.24 -3.62
CA SER A 140 -1.96 -25.47 -2.86
C SER A 140 -2.31 -25.23 -1.39
N THR A 141 -3.13 -26.11 -0.83
CA THR A 141 -3.54 -26.08 0.56
C THR A 141 -2.39 -26.55 1.46
N THR A 142 -1.69 -25.61 2.08
CA THR A 142 -1.11 -25.83 3.41
C THR A 142 -1.19 -24.55 4.24
N LEU A 143 -2.40 -24.17 4.65
CA LEU A 143 -2.60 -23.28 5.80
C LEU A 143 -3.66 -23.92 6.68
N LYS A 144 -3.20 -24.72 7.66
CA LYS A 144 -3.90 -24.92 8.92
C LYS A 144 -3.56 -23.69 9.78
N GLU A 145 -4.63 -23.08 10.28
CA GLU A 145 -4.72 -22.11 11.40
C GLU A 145 -4.07 -20.73 11.22
#